data_AF-A0A7V1GDL3-F1
#
_entry.id   AF-A0A7V1GDL3-F1
#
_cell.length_a   1.000
_cell.length_b   1.000
_cell.length_c   1.000
_cell.angle_alpha   90.00
_cell.angle_beta   90.00
_cell.angle_gamma   90.00
#
_symmetry.space_group_name_H-M   'P 1'
#
loop_
_entity.id
_entity.type
_entity.pdbx_description
1 polymer ?
#
loop_
_entity_poly.entity_id
_entity_poly.type
_entity_poly.pdbx_seq_one_letter_code
_entity_poly.pdbx_strand_id
1 'polypeptide(L)' 'VLTQINQAFAQHGINIAAQYLQTDEAIGYVVIDVDTDHSEVALKELSAVEGTIRARILH' A
#
# COMPACT_ATOMS: atom_id res chain seq x y z
N VAL A 1 -9.07 -0.87 6.08
CA VAL A 1 -8.02 -0.42 5.14
C VAL A 1 -6.75 -1.25 5.28
N LEU A 2 -6.01 -1.22 6.40
CA LEU A 2 -4.71 -1.93 6.50
C LEU A 2 -4.77 -3.44 6.20
N THR A 3 -5.80 -4.14 6.69
CA THR A 3 -6.02 -5.55 6.36
C THR A 3 -6.23 -5.79 4.86
N GLN A 4 -6.93 -4.89 4.17
CA GLN A 4 -7.19 -5.01 2.74
C GLN A 4 -5.89 -4.83 1.94
N ILE A 5 -5.03 -3.89 2.34
CA ILE A 5 -3.71 -3.68 1.74
C ILE A 5 -2.86 -4.95 1.87
N ASN A 6 -2.76 -5.51 3.08
CA ASN A 6 -1.97 -6.72 3.33
C ASN A 6 -2.50 -7.92 2.54
N GLN A 7 -3.82 -8.07 2.44
CA GLN A 7 -4.44 -9.15 1.67
C GLN A 7 -4.18 -9.00 0.17
N ALA A 8 -4.30 -7.79 -0.37
CA ALA A 8 -3.99 -7.53 -1.78
C ALA A 8 -2.53 -7.88 -2.08
N PHE A 9 -1.60 -7.45 -1.23
CA PHE A 9 -0.18 -7.71 -1.45
C PHE A 9 0.15 -9.19 -1.33
N ALA A 10 -0.44 -9.89 -0.36
CA ALA A 10 -0.27 -11.32 -0.19
C ALA A 10 -0.81 -12.14 -1.38
N GLN A 11 -1.94 -11.73 -1.99
CA GLN A 11 -2.50 -12.39 -3.18
C GLN A 11 -1.57 -12.29 -4.39
N HIS A 12 -0.79 -11.22 -4.47
CA HIS A 12 0.20 -10.99 -5.53
C HIS A 12 1.60 -11.49 -5.17
N GLY A 13 1.79 -12.11 -3.99
CA GLY A 13 3.09 -12.57 -3.52
C GLY A 13 4.08 -11.45 -3.24
N ILE A 14 3.60 -10.22 -3.03
CA ILE A 14 4.43 -9.06 -2.76
C ILE A 14 4.85 -9.08 -1.28
N ASN A 15 6.16 -9.13 -1.04
CA ASN A 15 6.70 -9.01 0.29
C ASN A 15 6.76 -7.54 0.74
N ILE A 16 6.45 -7.29 2.02
CA ILE A 16 6.54 -5.95 2.62
C ILE A 16 7.80 -5.92 3.49
N ALA A 17 8.81 -5.17 3.05
CA ALA A 17 10.07 -5.03 3.79
C ALA A 17 9.89 -4.17 5.04
N ALA A 18 9.14 -3.08 4.90
CA ALA A 18 8.79 -2.18 6.00
C ALA A 18 7.43 -1.53 5.73
N GLN A 19 6.74 -1.16 6.80
CA GLN A 19 5.49 -0.43 6.72
C GLN A 19 5.41 0.58 7.85
N TYR A 20 5.00 1.80 7.50
CA TYR A 20 4.72 2.87 8.45
C TYR A 20 3.35 3.47 8.18
N LEU A 21 2.45 3.38 9.16
CA LEU A 21 1.10 3.95 9.09
C LEU A 21 0.95 5.00 10.19
N GLN A 22 0.51 6.18 9.79
CA GLN A 22 0.08 7.25 10.70
C GLN A 22 -1.35 7.67 10.32
N THR A 23 -2.18 7.93 11.32
CA THR A 23 -3.59 8.32 11.14
C THR A 23 -3.89 9.57 11.95
N ASP A 24 -4.73 10.45 11.41
CA ASP A 24 -5.45 11.47 12.16
C ASP A 24 -6.97 11.18 12.12
N GLU A 25 -7.79 12.15 12.53
CA GLU A 25 -9.25 11.99 12.61
C GLU A 25 -9.91 11.80 11.22
N ALA A 26 -9.28 12.25 10.15
CA ALA A 26 -9.87 12.30 8.81
C ALA A 26 -9.10 11.47 7.77
N ILE A 27 -7.78 11.28 7.93
CA ILE A 27 -6.90 10.71 6.91
C ILE A 27 -5.90 9.74 7.55
N GLY A 28 -5.66 8.63 6.84
CA GLY A 28 -4.52 7.75 7.09
C GLY A 28 -3.46 7.92 6.00
N TYR A 29 -2.20 8.01 6.40
CA TYR A 29 -1.04 8.01 5.52
C TYR A 29 -0.16 6.80 5.80
N VAL A 30 0.06 5.98 4.76
CA VAL A 30 0.91 4.79 4.84
C VAL A 30 2.05 4.88 3.83
N VAL A 31 3.25 4.53 4.29
CA VAL A 31 4.42 4.26 3.45
C VAL A 31 4.72 2.78 3.56
N ILE A 32 4.88 2.14 2.42
CA ILE A 32 5.17 0.71 2.33
C ILE A 32 6.41 0.55 1.47
N ASP A 33 7.38 -0.19 1.99
CA ASP A 33 8.58 -0.57 1.29
C ASP A 33 8.40 -1.97 0.71
N VAL A 34 8.57 -2.09 -0.60
CA VAL A 34 8.38 -3.31 -1.39
C VAL A 34 9.47 -3.42 -2.45
N ASP A 35 9.74 -4.64 -2.91
CA ASP A 35 10.71 -4.85 -4.00
C ASP A 35 10.30 -4.07 -5.27
N THR A 36 11.27 -3.45 -5.93
CA THR A 36 11.04 -2.56 -7.09
C THR A 36 10.32 -3.27 -8.24
N ASP A 37 10.56 -4.57 -8.42
CA ASP A 37 9.91 -5.40 -9.45
C ASP A 37 8.39 -5.48 -9.27
N HIS A 38 7.88 -5.15 -8.07
CA HIS A 38 6.46 -5.18 -7.73
C HIS A 38 5.83 -3.79 -7.59
N SER A 39 6.58 -2.69 -7.82
CA SER A 39 6.11 -1.33 -7.52
C SER A 39 4.85 -0.93 -8.30
N GLU A 40 4.73 -1.34 -9.57
CA GLU A 40 3.56 -1.02 -10.40
C GLU A 40 2.31 -1.79 -9.97
N VAL A 41 2.47 -3.08 -9.64
CA VAL A 41 1.37 -3.93 -9.15
C VAL A 41 0.92 -3.42 -7.79
N ALA A 42 1.85 -3.14 -6.88
CA ALA A 42 1.58 -2.58 -5.56
C ALA A 42 0.81 -1.25 -5.66
N LEU A 43 1.22 -0.35 -6.57
CA LEU A 43 0.53 0.91 -6.81
C LEU A 43 -0.91 0.70 -7.27
N LYS A 44 -1.13 -0.24 -8.20
CA LYS A 44 -2.46 -0.57 -8.72
C LYS A 44 -3.37 -1.11 -7.63
N GLU A 45 -2.87 -2.05 -6.84
CA GLU A 45 -3.62 -2.64 -5.72
C GLU A 45 -3.97 -1.59 -4.66
N LEU A 46 -3.01 -0.75 -4.25
CA LEU A 46 -3.26 0.35 -3.31
C LEU A 46 -4.32 1.32 -3.82
N SER A 47 -4.28 1.65 -5.13
CA SER A 47 -5.26 2.54 -5.76
C SER A 47 -6.66 1.95 -5.83
N ALA A 48 -6.79 0.62 -5.81
CA ALA A 48 -8.07 -0.09 -5.84
C ALA A 48 -8.70 -0.29 -4.45
N VAL A 49 -7.94 -0.08 -3.36
CA VAL A 49 -8.47 -0.17 -2.01
C VAL A 49 -9.53 0.91 -1.77
N GLU A 50 -10.68 0.49 -1.24
CA GLU A 50 -11.78 1.41 -0.93
C GLU A 50 -11.32 2.48 0.08
N GLY A 51 -11.59 3.74 -0.25
CA GLY A 51 -11.17 4.89 0.56
C GLY A 51 -9.76 5.42 0.24
N THR A 52 -9.04 4.84 -0.73
CA THR A 52 -7.78 5.42 -1.19
C THR A 52 -8.01 6.79 -1.82
N ILE A 53 -7.46 7.82 -1.19
CA ILE A 53 -7.49 9.20 -1.71
C ILE A 53 -6.45 9.37 -2.82
N ARG A 54 -5.24 8.82 -2.61
CA ARG A 54 -4.12 8.89 -3.55
C ARG A 54 -3.08 7.82 -3.22
N ALA A 55 -2.51 7.20 -4.24
CA ALA A 55 -1.33 6.35 -4.14
C ALA A 55 -0.26 6.81 -5.15
N ARG A 56 1.03 6.63 -4.82
CA ARG A 56 2.16 6.93 -5.72
C ARG A 56 3.40 6.12 -5.32
N ILE A 57 4.28 5.90 -6.27
CA ILE A 57 5.62 5.34 -6.04
C ILE A 57 6.55 6.49 -5.60
N LEU A 58 7.45 6.19 -4.66
CA LEU A 58 8.52 7.08 -4.20
C LEU A 58 9.87 6.55 -4.71
N HIS A 59 10.82 7.44 -5.03
CA HIS A 59 12.17 7.12 -5.52
C HIS A 59 13.22 7.56 -4.52
#